data_AF-A0A8C9EY74-F1
#
_entry.id   AF-A0A8C9EY74-F1
#
_cell.length_a   1.000
_cell.length_b   1.000
_cell.length_c   1.000
_cell.angle_alpha   90.00
_cell.angle_beta   90.00
_cell.angle_gamma   90.00
#
_symmetry.space_group_name_H-M   'P 1'
#
loop_
_entity.id
_entity.type
_entity.pdbx_description
1 polymer ?
#
loop_
_entity_poly.entity_id
_entity_poly.type
_entity_poly.pdbx_seq_one_letter_code
_entity_poly.pdbx_strand_id
1 'polypeptide(L)'
;MAVYSDKGDYYWWLLPPVAVISMACPVLSSALGSIFSKWDLPVFTLPFNIAVTLYLAATGHYNPFFPTTLIKPVASVPNITWSAINLLQSIPVGVGQVYGCENPWTGGIFLVALLISSPLICLHAAIGSTVGMFAALSIATPFDSIYLGLHNYNCALACIAIGGMFYALTWQTHVLALACALFCAYSGAALTNALSVLGLPLCTWPFCFSALLFLLITSDNPAIYKIPLCKVTYPEANRIYYLRMKRRHCTFWMKYNLPLS
;
A
#
# COMPACT_ATOMS: atom_id res chain seq x y z
N MET A 1 -3.64 5.34 15.28
CA MET A 1 -3.80 6.39 16.32
C MET A 1 -2.85 6.19 17.48
N ALA A 2 -2.82 5.02 18.14
CA ALA A 2 -1.91 4.75 19.27
C ALA A 2 -0.43 5.03 18.98
N VAL A 3 0.10 4.54 17.85
CA VAL A 3 1.50 4.76 17.42
C VAL A 3 1.90 6.24 17.32
N TYR A 4 0.94 7.15 17.10
CA TYR A 4 1.20 8.59 16.97
C TYR A 4 0.82 9.38 18.23
N SER A 5 0.51 8.72 19.36
CA SER A 5 0.21 9.42 20.61
C SER A 5 1.47 9.65 21.43
N ASP A 6 1.64 10.87 21.94
CA ASP A 6 2.77 11.24 22.81
C ASP A 6 2.58 10.80 24.28
N LYS A 7 1.43 10.19 24.60
CA LYS A 7 1.09 9.71 25.96
C LYS A 7 1.61 8.29 26.26
N GLY A 8 2.16 7.61 25.27
CA GLY A 8 2.70 6.25 25.42
C GLY A 8 1.64 5.16 25.59
N ASP A 9 2.09 3.98 26.02
CA ASP A 9 1.25 2.80 26.16
C ASP A 9 0.20 2.95 27.28
N TYR A 10 -0.91 2.22 27.13
CA TYR A 10 -2.00 2.14 28.13
C TYR A 10 -2.65 3.48 28.51
N TYR A 11 -2.56 4.50 27.65
CA TYR A 11 -3.35 5.73 27.80
C TYR A 11 -4.83 5.48 27.47
N TRP A 12 -5.60 5.00 28.46
CA TRP A 12 -7.00 4.56 28.30
C TRP A 12 -7.94 5.64 27.73
N TRP A 13 -7.64 6.91 27.96
CA TRP A 13 -8.39 8.04 27.38
C TRP A 13 -8.32 8.11 25.86
N LEU A 14 -7.40 7.38 25.22
CA LEU A 14 -7.36 7.25 23.77
C LEU A 14 -8.49 6.36 23.22
N LEU A 15 -9.16 5.54 24.04
CA LEU A 15 -10.24 4.66 23.58
C LEU A 15 -11.45 5.44 23.00
N PRO A 16 -12.00 6.49 23.66
CA PRO A 16 -13.08 7.28 23.07
C PRO A 16 -12.79 7.88 21.69
N PRO A 17 -11.68 8.63 21.45
CA PRO A 17 -11.39 9.13 20.10
C PRO A 17 -11.14 8.00 19.11
N VAL A 18 -10.54 6.87 19.53
CA VAL A 18 -10.39 5.69 18.67
C VAL A 18 -11.76 5.17 18.21
N ALA A 19 -12.72 5.05 19.12
CA ALA A 19 -14.07 4.60 18.79
C ALA A 19 -14.77 5.57 17.84
N VAL A 20 -14.75 6.87 18.12
CA VAL A 20 -15.40 7.90 17.30
C VAL A 20 -14.83 7.95 15.88
N ILE A 21 -13.51 7.96 15.74
CA ILE A 21 -12.86 8.00 14.42
C ILE A 21 -13.11 6.68 13.66
N SER A 22 -13.18 5.54 14.36
CA SER A 22 -13.54 4.26 13.73
C SER A 22 -14.98 4.25 13.20
N MET A 23 -15.92 4.93 13.86
CA MET A 23 -17.30 5.06 13.38
C MET A 23 -17.41 5.89 12.09
N ALA A 24 -16.43 6.75 11.79
CA ALA A 24 -16.38 7.50 10.53
C ALA A 24 -15.96 6.61 9.34
N CYS A 25 -15.21 5.53 9.56
CA CYS A 25 -14.68 4.68 8.50
C CYS A 25 -15.77 4.09 7.59
N PRO A 26 -16.89 3.51 8.09
CA PRO A 26 -17.98 3.03 7.23
C PRO A 26 -18.62 4.14 6.40
N VAL A 27 -18.82 5.34 6.97
CA VAL A 27 -19.41 6.49 6.26
C VAL A 27 -18.51 6.94 5.12
N LEU A 28 -17.21 7.10 5.38
CA LEU A 28 -16.21 7.43 4.37
C LEU A 28 -16.10 6.34 3.30
N SER A 29 -16.15 5.07 3.71
CA SER A 29 -16.10 3.93 2.78
C SER A 29 -17.31 3.91 1.85
N SER A 30 -18.51 4.17 2.36
CA SER A 30 -19.74 4.27 1.57
C SER A 30 -19.68 5.46 0.61
N ALA A 31 -19.28 6.63 1.08
CA ALA A 31 -19.16 7.83 0.25
C ALA A 31 -18.15 7.62 -0.89
N LEU A 32 -16.94 7.16 -0.57
CA LEU A 32 -15.91 6.86 -1.57
C LEU A 32 -16.33 5.74 -2.52
N GLY A 33 -16.98 4.68 -2.02
CA GLY A 33 -17.49 3.58 -2.82
C GLY A 33 -18.52 4.03 -3.85
N SER A 34 -19.40 4.98 -3.50
CA SER A 34 -20.39 5.54 -4.43
C SER A 34 -19.74 6.32 -5.59
N ILE A 35 -18.56 6.91 -5.35
CA ILE A 35 -17.80 7.65 -6.37
C ILE A 35 -16.98 6.64 -7.20
N PHE A 36 -16.20 5.79 -6.54
CA PHE A 36 -15.21 4.93 -7.19
C PHE A 36 -15.81 3.75 -7.95
N SER A 37 -17.00 3.29 -7.56
CA SER A 37 -17.74 2.26 -8.30
C SER A 37 -18.03 2.65 -9.75
N LYS A 38 -18.13 3.96 -10.06
CA LYS A 38 -18.31 4.44 -11.44
C LYS A 38 -17.15 4.09 -12.38
N TRP A 39 -15.94 3.87 -11.83
CA TRP A 39 -14.74 3.46 -12.55
C TRP A 39 -14.29 2.03 -12.19
N ASP A 40 -15.13 1.28 -11.48
CA ASP A 40 -14.81 -0.04 -10.94
C ASP A 40 -13.47 0.00 -10.16
N LEU A 41 -13.35 0.97 -9.23
CA LEU A 41 -12.17 1.16 -8.38
C LEU A 41 -12.46 0.82 -6.91
N PRO A 42 -11.50 0.18 -6.20
CA PRO A 42 -11.64 -0.10 -4.78
C PRO A 42 -11.33 1.16 -3.96
N VAL A 43 -11.91 1.29 -2.76
CA VAL A 43 -11.63 2.44 -1.86
C VAL A 43 -10.29 2.34 -1.12
N PHE A 44 -9.66 1.16 -1.15
CA PHE A 44 -8.42 0.85 -0.42
C PHE A 44 -8.50 1.30 1.06
N THR A 45 -7.41 1.86 1.58
CA THR A 45 -7.31 2.40 2.94
C THR A 45 -7.58 3.90 2.99
N LEU A 46 -8.18 4.50 1.95
CA LEU A 46 -8.55 5.92 1.96
C LEU A 46 -9.43 6.32 3.16
N PRO A 47 -10.45 5.55 3.56
CA PRO A 47 -11.23 5.86 4.77
C PRO A 47 -10.35 6.01 6.02
N PHE A 48 -9.42 5.07 6.22
CA PHE A 48 -8.44 5.11 7.30
C PHE A 48 -7.53 6.34 7.20
N ASN A 49 -6.96 6.59 6.02
CA ASN A 49 -6.05 7.71 5.81
C ASN A 49 -6.73 9.04 6.10
N ILE A 50 -7.93 9.28 5.54
CA ILE A 50 -8.72 10.50 5.78
C ILE A 50 -9.02 10.66 7.27
N ALA A 51 -9.55 9.61 7.91
CA ALA A 51 -9.99 9.67 9.30
C ALA A 51 -8.81 9.93 10.26
N VAL A 52 -7.69 9.23 10.06
CA VAL A 52 -6.49 9.39 10.90
C VAL A 52 -5.81 10.73 10.65
N THR A 53 -5.63 11.16 9.40
CA THR A 53 -5.00 12.47 9.16
C THR A 53 -5.86 13.63 9.66
N LEU A 54 -7.19 13.54 9.54
CA LEU A 54 -8.09 14.53 10.11
C LEU A 54 -7.97 14.59 11.63
N TYR A 55 -7.96 13.43 12.30
CA TYR A 55 -7.77 13.36 13.75
C TYR A 55 -6.44 13.98 14.20
N LEU A 56 -5.34 13.57 13.56
CA LEU A 56 -4.00 14.05 13.92
C LEU A 56 -3.83 15.55 13.62
N ALA A 57 -4.44 16.07 12.56
CA ALA A 57 -4.46 17.50 12.27
C ALA A 57 -5.30 18.29 13.29
N ALA A 58 -6.40 17.72 13.76
CA ALA A 58 -7.29 18.37 14.72
C ALA A 58 -6.71 18.41 16.14
N THR A 59 -5.97 17.36 16.56
CA THR A 59 -5.31 17.34 17.86
C THR A 59 -3.94 18.01 17.78
N GLY A 60 -3.05 17.50 16.95
CA GLY A 60 -1.67 17.94 16.85
C GLY A 60 -0.85 17.71 18.12
N HIS A 61 0.41 18.11 18.08
CA HIS A 61 1.36 17.89 19.17
C HIS A 61 0.98 18.65 20.46
N TYR A 62 0.40 19.85 20.32
CA TYR A 62 0.13 20.75 21.45
C TYR A 62 -1.25 20.56 22.09
N ASN A 63 -2.00 19.51 21.73
CA ASN A 63 -3.28 19.24 22.37
C ASN A 63 -3.07 18.86 23.85
N PRO A 64 -3.82 19.47 24.80
CA PRO A 64 -3.65 19.15 26.22
C PRO A 64 -4.08 17.72 26.59
N PHE A 65 -5.05 17.13 25.87
CA PHE A 65 -5.61 15.81 26.17
C PHE A 65 -5.06 14.71 25.28
N PHE A 66 -4.86 14.99 23.99
CA PHE A 66 -4.46 14.01 22.98
C PHE A 66 -3.25 14.48 22.17
N PRO A 67 -2.11 14.79 22.82
CA PRO A 67 -0.92 15.24 22.10
C PRO A 67 -0.41 14.13 21.19
N THR A 68 -0.03 14.50 19.97
CA THR A 68 0.56 13.59 18.99
C THR A 68 2.08 13.67 19.00
N THR A 69 2.75 12.60 18.55
CA THR A 69 4.21 12.60 18.34
C THR A 69 4.62 13.76 17.44
N LEU A 70 5.69 14.46 17.80
CA LEU A 70 6.16 15.62 17.06
C LEU A 70 6.86 15.19 15.76
N ILE A 71 6.26 15.53 14.62
CA ILE A 71 6.83 15.30 13.29
C ILE A 71 7.39 16.62 12.78
N LYS A 72 8.65 16.61 12.32
CA LYS A 72 9.34 17.78 11.80
C LYS A 72 9.91 17.52 10.40
N PRO A 73 10.01 18.55 9.55
CA PRO A 73 10.77 18.46 8.31
C PRO A 73 12.24 18.13 8.57
N VAL A 74 12.85 17.44 7.61
CA VAL A 74 14.29 17.18 7.62
C VAL A 74 15.04 18.52 7.48
N ALA A 75 15.83 18.87 8.49
CA ALA A 75 16.53 20.16 8.56
C ALA A 75 18.03 20.08 8.22
N SER A 76 18.60 18.88 8.09
CA SER A 76 20.03 18.69 7.83
C SER A 76 20.28 17.42 7.02
N VAL A 77 21.44 17.38 6.36
CA VAL A 77 21.89 16.20 5.61
C VAL A 77 22.22 15.07 6.60
N PRO A 78 21.64 13.87 6.45
CA PRO A 78 21.90 12.76 7.36
C PRO A 78 23.33 12.23 7.22
N ASN A 79 23.90 11.74 8.31
CA ASN A 79 25.17 11.02 8.26
C ASN A 79 24.94 9.57 7.82
N ILE A 80 25.69 9.11 6.83
CA ILE A 80 25.43 7.86 6.10
C ILE A 80 26.33 6.75 6.65
N THR A 81 25.81 5.94 7.57
CA THR A 81 26.45 4.70 8.03
C THR A 81 25.55 3.50 7.73
N TRP A 82 26.11 2.41 7.20
CA TRP A 82 25.30 1.31 6.66
C TRP A 82 25.71 -0.07 7.19
N SER A 83 24.70 -0.92 7.39
CA SER A 83 24.82 -2.34 7.72
C SER A 83 23.96 -3.18 6.78
N ALA A 84 24.57 -4.16 6.11
CA ALA A 84 23.87 -5.05 5.17
C ALA A 84 22.81 -5.95 5.87
N ILE A 85 23.05 -6.36 7.11
CA ILE A 85 22.13 -7.20 7.89
C ILE A 85 20.83 -6.42 8.18
N ASN A 86 20.97 -5.15 8.55
CA ASN A 86 19.83 -4.28 8.88
C ASN A 86 18.99 -3.97 7.62
N LEU A 87 19.62 -3.90 6.44
CA LEU A 87 18.90 -3.77 5.17
C LEU A 87 18.01 -5.00 4.90
N LEU A 88 18.53 -6.21 5.08
CA LEU A 88 17.73 -7.42 4.87
C LEU A 88 16.55 -7.53 5.85
N GLN A 89 16.78 -7.14 7.12
CA GLN A 89 15.71 -7.08 8.13
C GLN A 89 14.65 -6.02 7.82
N SER A 90 14.98 -4.96 7.08
CA SER A 90 14.00 -3.94 6.69
C SER A 90 12.86 -4.48 5.80
N ILE A 91 13.05 -5.63 5.14
CA ILE A 91 12.03 -6.25 4.28
C ILE A 91 10.84 -6.75 5.12
N PRO A 92 11.01 -7.67 6.08
CA PRO A 92 9.90 -8.05 6.95
C PRO A 92 9.39 -6.88 7.79
N VAL A 93 10.27 -5.98 8.28
CA VAL A 93 9.84 -4.77 9.01
C VAL A 93 8.93 -3.89 8.14
N GLY A 94 9.25 -3.72 6.86
CA GLY A 94 8.40 -3.02 5.90
C GLY A 94 7.00 -3.64 5.80
N VAL A 95 6.88 -4.96 5.82
CA VAL A 95 5.55 -5.61 5.88
C VAL A 95 4.87 -5.39 7.23
N GLY A 96 5.63 -5.40 8.34
CA GLY A 96 5.18 -5.02 9.67
C GLY A 96 4.58 -3.62 9.76
N GLN A 97 5.23 -2.66 9.11
CA GLN A 97 4.84 -1.25 9.12
C GLN A 97 3.50 -0.96 8.42
N VAL A 98 2.96 -1.91 7.63
CA VAL A 98 1.57 -1.83 7.15
C VAL A 98 0.59 -1.65 8.31
N TYR A 99 0.90 -2.24 9.47
CA TYR A 99 0.13 -2.12 10.71
C TYR A 99 0.83 -1.24 11.77
N GLY A 100 1.90 -0.52 11.39
CA GLY A 100 2.70 0.29 12.31
C GLY A 100 3.56 -0.54 13.27
N CYS A 101 3.99 -1.74 12.87
CA CYS A 101 4.85 -2.60 13.69
C CYS A 101 6.29 -2.57 13.17
N GLU A 102 7.23 -2.17 14.03
CA GLU A 102 8.66 -2.10 13.69
C GLU A 102 9.44 -3.39 13.97
N ASN A 103 8.85 -4.34 14.69
CA ASN A 103 9.52 -5.59 15.05
C ASN A 103 9.62 -6.55 13.82
N PRO A 104 10.83 -6.98 13.41
CA PRO A 104 11.01 -7.87 12.26
C PRO A 104 10.29 -9.22 12.41
N TRP A 105 10.16 -9.73 13.64
CA TRP A 105 9.43 -10.98 13.91
C TRP A 105 7.94 -10.81 13.62
N THR A 106 7.34 -9.67 14.01
CA THR A 106 5.94 -9.35 13.69
C THR A 106 5.74 -9.26 12.19
N GLY A 107 6.67 -8.62 11.48
CA GLY A 107 6.69 -8.59 10.02
C GLY A 107 6.76 -9.99 9.38
N GLY A 108 7.61 -10.86 9.93
CA GLY A 108 7.70 -12.27 9.53
C GLY A 108 6.40 -13.03 9.76
N ILE A 109 5.72 -12.81 10.89
CA ILE A 109 4.41 -13.40 11.17
C ILE A 109 3.37 -12.95 10.14
N PHE A 110 3.35 -11.67 9.77
CA PHE A 110 2.45 -11.19 8.72
C PHE A 110 2.78 -11.81 7.36
N LEU A 111 4.06 -11.95 7.00
CA LEU A 111 4.45 -12.66 5.78
C LEU A 111 3.95 -14.11 5.78
N VAL A 112 4.08 -14.84 6.88
CA VAL A 112 3.54 -16.20 7.02
C VAL A 112 2.01 -16.21 6.88
N ALA A 113 1.31 -15.25 7.49
CA ALA A 113 -0.15 -15.12 7.34
C ALA A 113 -0.56 -14.86 5.88
N LEU A 114 0.18 -14.00 5.16
CA LEU A 114 -0.03 -13.78 3.73
C LEU A 114 0.27 -15.05 2.92
N LEU A 115 1.33 -15.78 3.25
CA LEU A 115 1.72 -17.02 2.57
C LEU A 115 0.64 -18.11 2.68
N ILE A 116 0.02 -18.24 3.86
CA ILE A 116 -1.08 -19.18 4.11
C ILE A 116 -2.30 -18.84 3.23
N SER A 117 -2.58 -17.55 3.04
CA SER A 117 -3.71 -17.09 2.21
C SER A 117 -3.42 -17.22 0.71
N SER A 118 -2.26 -16.71 0.27
CA SER A 118 -1.81 -16.73 -1.13
C SER A 118 -0.29 -16.54 -1.17
N PRO A 119 0.47 -17.54 -1.65
CA PRO A 119 1.89 -17.39 -1.90
C PRO A 119 2.23 -16.23 -2.84
N LEU A 120 1.37 -15.92 -3.81
CA LEU A 120 1.58 -14.78 -4.71
C LEU A 120 1.42 -13.42 -4.03
N ILE A 121 0.49 -13.30 -3.07
CA ILE A 121 0.37 -12.08 -2.24
C ILE A 121 1.62 -11.92 -1.37
N CYS A 122 2.06 -12.99 -0.69
CA CYS A 122 3.28 -12.97 0.12
C CYS A 122 4.51 -12.58 -0.70
N LEU A 123 4.65 -13.15 -1.90
CA LEU A 123 5.75 -12.84 -2.80
C LEU A 123 5.77 -11.36 -3.19
N HIS A 124 4.64 -10.81 -3.64
CA HIS A 124 4.58 -9.39 -4.02
C HIS A 124 4.71 -8.44 -2.83
N ALA A 125 4.31 -8.86 -1.62
CA ALA A 125 4.59 -8.11 -0.39
C ALA A 125 6.10 -7.94 -0.16
N ALA A 126 6.84 -9.05 -0.22
CA ALA A 126 8.30 -9.05 -0.04
C ALA A 126 9.02 -8.30 -1.17
N ILE A 127 8.60 -8.51 -2.42
CA ILE A 127 9.16 -7.80 -3.59
C ILE A 127 8.90 -6.29 -3.47
N GLY A 128 7.67 -5.87 -3.20
CA GLY A 128 7.33 -4.45 -3.08
C GLY A 128 8.08 -3.77 -1.93
N SER A 129 8.21 -4.46 -0.79
CA SER A 129 9.04 -3.98 0.33
C SER A 129 10.52 -3.82 -0.08
N THR A 130 11.05 -4.77 -0.85
CA THR A 130 12.43 -4.72 -1.36
C THR A 130 12.63 -3.58 -2.36
N VAL A 131 11.66 -3.36 -3.26
CA VAL A 131 11.69 -2.23 -4.21
C VAL A 131 11.67 -0.90 -3.46
N GLY A 132 10.85 -0.76 -2.43
CA GLY A 132 10.82 0.43 -1.58
C GLY A 132 12.16 0.71 -0.90
N MET A 133 12.81 -0.33 -0.37
CA MET A 133 14.16 -0.22 0.21
C MET A 133 15.18 0.28 -0.83
N PHE A 134 15.23 -0.31 -2.02
CA PHE A 134 16.16 0.13 -3.07
C PHE A 134 15.87 1.55 -3.56
N ALA A 135 14.60 1.94 -3.65
CA ALA A 135 14.21 3.30 -4.02
C ALA A 135 14.58 4.32 -2.93
N ALA A 136 14.54 3.94 -1.65
CA ALA A 136 15.03 4.79 -0.57
C ALA A 136 16.55 4.98 -0.64
N LEU A 137 17.29 3.92 -0.96
CA LEU A 137 18.73 3.97 -1.18
C LEU A 137 19.12 4.86 -2.38
N SER A 138 18.35 4.81 -3.47
CA SER A 138 18.66 5.61 -4.67
C SER A 138 18.57 7.13 -4.45
N ILE A 139 17.82 7.57 -3.45
CA ILE A 139 17.69 8.99 -3.07
C ILE A 139 18.46 9.34 -1.79
N ALA A 140 19.37 8.47 -1.34
CA ALA A 140 20.19 8.67 -0.15
C ALA A 140 19.35 8.96 1.13
N THR A 141 18.22 8.27 1.28
CA THR A 141 17.41 8.32 2.49
C THR A 141 18.23 7.89 3.72
N PRO A 142 18.08 8.53 4.90
CA PRO A 142 18.74 8.07 6.12
C PRO A 142 18.47 6.59 6.40
N PHE A 143 19.53 5.83 6.67
CA PHE A 143 19.43 4.38 6.87
C PHE A 143 18.50 3.97 8.01
N ASP A 144 18.43 4.75 9.09
CA ASP A 144 17.52 4.46 10.22
C ASP A 144 16.05 4.42 9.77
N SER A 145 15.64 5.33 8.88
CA SER A 145 14.28 5.33 8.30
C SER A 145 14.02 4.10 7.43
N ILE A 146 15.05 3.64 6.71
CA ILE A 146 14.99 2.41 5.91
C ILE A 146 14.88 1.20 6.82
N TYR A 147 15.68 1.11 7.88
CA TYR A 147 15.67 -0.01 8.84
C TYR A 147 14.35 -0.12 9.58
N LEU A 148 13.72 1.01 9.90
CA LEU A 148 12.36 1.08 10.45
C LEU A 148 11.27 0.71 9.43
N GLY A 149 11.62 0.45 8.16
CA GLY A 149 10.69 0.03 7.12
C GLY A 149 9.78 1.13 6.57
N LEU A 150 10.05 2.41 6.91
CA LEU A 150 9.14 3.53 6.62
C LEU A 150 8.98 3.84 5.12
N HIS A 151 9.94 3.39 4.30
CA HIS A 151 9.91 3.55 2.84
C HIS A 151 9.42 2.29 2.10
N ASN A 152 9.11 1.22 2.84
CA ASN A 152 8.91 -0.11 2.29
C ASN A 152 7.42 -0.49 2.25
N TYR A 153 6.65 -0.15 3.29
CA TYR A 153 5.30 -0.68 3.50
C TYR A 153 4.28 -0.23 2.45
N ASN A 154 4.31 1.05 2.04
CA ASN A 154 3.46 1.56 0.97
C ASN A 154 3.73 0.84 -0.35
N CYS A 155 5.01 0.56 -0.63
CA CYS A 155 5.47 -0.15 -1.83
C CYS A 155 5.04 -1.62 -1.83
N ALA A 156 5.07 -2.28 -0.66
CA ALA A 156 4.53 -3.62 -0.47
C ALA A 156 3.03 -3.68 -0.83
N LEU A 157 2.21 -2.77 -0.29
CA LEU A 157 0.78 -2.70 -0.59
C LEU A 157 0.50 -2.42 -2.08
N ALA A 158 1.24 -1.48 -2.68
CA ALA A 158 1.11 -1.16 -4.10
C ALA A 158 1.45 -2.36 -4.99
N CYS A 159 2.54 -3.07 -4.67
CA CYS A 159 2.97 -4.26 -5.40
C CYS A 159 1.95 -5.40 -5.28
N ILE A 160 1.37 -5.63 -4.09
CA ILE A 160 0.29 -6.61 -3.90
C ILE A 160 -0.94 -6.25 -4.74
N ALA A 161 -1.37 -4.98 -4.71
CA ALA A 161 -2.58 -4.54 -5.40
C ALA A 161 -2.51 -4.78 -6.92
N ILE A 162 -1.38 -4.43 -7.54
CA ILE A 162 -1.20 -4.59 -9.00
C ILE A 162 -0.72 -6.00 -9.37
N GLY A 163 0.04 -6.66 -8.49
CA GLY A 163 0.68 -7.97 -8.69
C GLY A 163 -0.25 -9.17 -8.58
N GLY A 164 -1.42 -9.12 -9.21
CA GLY A 164 -2.37 -10.22 -9.27
C GLY A 164 -3.69 -10.00 -8.54
N MET A 165 -3.78 -9.00 -7.66
CA MET A 165 -5.00 -8.74 -6.90
C MET A 165 -6.06 -8.04 -7.75
N PHE A 166 -5.76 -6.86 -8.29
CA PHE A 166 -6.69 -6.08 -9.11
C PHE A 166 -6.39 -6.14 -10.62
N TYR A 167 -5.21 -6.61 -11.00
CA TYR A 167 -4.90 -7.07 -12.36
C TYR A 167 -4.72 -8.58 -12.37
N ALA A 168 -5.05 -9.25 -13.47
CA ALA A 168 -4.66 -10.64 -13.66
C ALA A 168 -3.14 -10.75 -13.67
N LEU A 169 -2.56 -11.61 -12.84
CA LEU A 169 -1.11 -11.78 -12.84
C LEU A 169 -0.66 -12.35 -14.19
N THR A 170 0.19 -11.62 -14.91
CA THR A 170 0.92 -11.97 -16.13
C THR A 170 2.34 -11.41 -15.98
N TRP A 171 3.24 -11.71 -16.91
CA TRP A 171 4.58 -11.10 -16.86
C TRP A 171 4.51 -9.57 -17.00
N GLN A 172 3.62 -9.07 -17.85
CA GLN A 172 3.40 -7.66 -18.09
C GLN A 172 2.86 -6.95 -16.85
N THR A 173 1.88 -7.53 -16.16
CA THR A 173 1.32 -6.94 -14.94
C THR A 173 2.24 -7.10 -13.73
N HIS A 174 3.13 -8.11 -13.73
CA HIS A 174 4.22 -8.20 -12.75
C HIS A 174 5.20 -7.03 -12.91
N VAL A 175 5.65 -6.74 -14.14
CA VAL A 175 6.50 -5.55 -14.42
C VAL A 175 5.75 -4.25 -14.06
N LEU A 176 4.45 -4.17 -14.36
CA LEU A 176 3.62 -3.04 -13.96
C LEU A 176 3.53 -2.88 -12.43
N ALA A 177 3.49 -3.99 -11.68
CA ALA A 177 3.49 -3.97 -10.22
C ALA A 177 4.82 -3.46 -9.64
N LEU A 178 5.95 -3.82 -10.24
CA LEU A 178 7.26 -3.26 -9.88
C LEU A 178 7.32 -1.75 -10.16
N ALA A 179 6.81 -1.32 -11.33
CA ALA A 179 6.72 0.09 -11.68
C ALA A 179 5.81 0.87 -10.70
N CYS A 180 4.68 0.29 -10.32
CA CYS A 180 3.77 0.87 -9.33
C CYS A 180 4.43 1.00 -7.95
N ALA A 181 5.13 -0.05 -7.50
CA ALA A 181 5.85 -0.02 -6.22
C ALA A 181 6.97 1.05 -6.22
N LEU A 182 7.72 1.16 -7.32
CA LEU A 182 8.76 2.18 -7.47
C LEU A 182 8.17 3.61 -7.48
N PHE A 183 7.10 3.82 -8.24
CA PHE A 183 6.37 5.09 -8.24
C PHE A 183 5.82 5.44 -6.84
N CYS A 184 5.31 4.43 -6.13
CA CYS A 184 4.82 4.56 -4.77
C CYS A 184 5.93 4.99 -3.79
N ALA A 185 7.15 4.48 -3.96
CA ALA A 185 8.29 4.88 -3.14
C ALA A 185 8.64 6.36 -3.30
N TYR A 186 8.79 6.82 -4.55
CA TYR A 186 9.14 8.22 -4.85
C TYR A 186 8.02 9.20 -4.48
N SER A 187 6.77 8.86 -4.79
CA SER A 187 5.62 9.68 -4.36
C SER A 187 5.49 9.70 -2.84
N GLY A 188 5.81 8.60 -2.17
CA GLY A 188 5.87 8.53 -0.71
C GLY A 188 6.94 9.43 -0.11
N ALA A 189 8.15 9.45 -0.67
CA ALA A 189 9.20 10.36 -0.23
C ALA A 189 8.79 11.83 -0.41
N ALA A 190 8.23 12.19 -1.57
CA ALA A 190 7.76 13.54 -1.84
C ALA A 190 6.63 13.96 -0.88
N LEU A 191 5.64 13.08 -0.67
CA LEU A 191 4.51 13.36 0.21
C LEU A 191 4.92 13.41 1.68
N THR A 192 5.91 12.62 2.11
CA THR A 192 6.46 12.68 3.47
C THR A 192 7.06 14.05 3.76
N ASN A 193 7.85 14.58 2.82
CA ASN A 193 8.43 15.92 2.95
C ASN A 193 7.33 16.99 3.05
N ALA A 194 6.29 16.91 2.22
CA ALA A 194 5.17 17.86 2.26
C ALA A 194 4.37 17.77 3.58
N LEU A 195 3.99 16.57 4.01
CA LEU A 195 3.18 16.36 5.21
C LEU A 195 3.96 16.67 6.50
N SER A 196 5.28 16.48 6.50
CA SER A 196 6.12 16.82 7.65
C SER A 196 6.08 18.31 7.99
N VAL A 197 5.86 19.20 7.01
CA VAL A 197 5.67 20.65 7.23
C VAL A 197 4.37 20.92 8.00
N LEU A 198 3.35 20.10 7.79
CA LEU A 198 2.08 20.15 8.50
C LEU A 198 2.09 19.36 9.82
N GLY A 199 3.22 18.71 10.17
CA GLY A 199 3.32 17.84 11.34
C GLY A 199 2.50 16.55 11.21
N LEU A 200 2.21 16.09 9.99
CA LEU A 200 1.37 14.91 9.72
C LEU A 200 2.20 13.72 9.22
N PRO A 201 1.81 12.48 9.58
CA PRO A 201 2.46 11.29 9.07
C PRO A 201 1.97 10.91 7.67
N LEU A 202 2.78 10.12 6.97
CA LEU A 202 2.51 9.65 5.62
C LEU A 202 1.30 8.69 5.56
N CYS A 203 1.14 7.84 6.58
CA CYS A 203 0.20 6.72 6.58
C CYS A 203 0.30 5.93 5.25
N THR A 204 -0.83 5.49 4.71
CA THR A 204 -0.87 4.73 3.43
C THR A 204 -1.37 5.58 2.26
N TRP A 205 -1.24 6.91 2.34
CA TRP A 205 -1.63 7.82 1.26
C TRP A 205 -0.90 7.52 -0.06
N PRO A 206 0.43 7.30 -0.08
CA PRO A 206 1.16 6.99 -1.31
C PRO A 206 0.71 5.70 -1.97
N PHE A 207 0.40 4.67 -1.16
CA PHE A 207 -0.18 3.42 -1.65
C PHE A 207 -1.51 3.68 -2.36
N CYS A 208 -2.47 4.32 -1.69
CA CYS A 208 -3.79 4.57 -2.28
C CYS A 208 -3.68 5.37 -3.57
N PHE A 209 -2.90 6.46 -3.56
CA PHE A 209 -2.70 7.29 -4.75
C PHE A 209 -2.08 6.50 -5.90
N SER A 210 -1.00 5.76 -5.64
CA SER A 210 -0.28 5.02 -6.67
C SER A 210 -1.11 3.87 -7.25
N ALA A 211 -1.75 3.07 -6.40
CA ALA A 211 -2.56 1.95 -6.84
C ALA A 211 -3.79 2.41 -7.63
N LEU A 212 -4.47 3.48 -7.21
CA LEU A 212 -5.61 4.05 -7.94
C LEU A 212 -5.18 4.60 -9.31
N LEU A 213 -4.08 5.35 -9.34
CA LEU A 213 -3.52 5.87 -10.59
C LEU A 213 -3.22 4.74 -11.58
N PHE A 214 -2.56 3.68 -11.11
CA PHE A 214 -2.22 2.54 -11.96
C PHE A 214 -3.44 1.72 -12.38
N LEU A 215 -4.49 1.64 -11.55
CA LEU A 215 -5.76 0.99 -11.91
C LEU A 215 -6.61 1.78 -12.91
N LEU A 216 -6.30 3.06 -13.10
CA LEU A 216 -6.90 3.91 -14.13
C LEU A 216 -6.17 3.81 -15.47
N ILE A 217 -5.01 3.16 -15.53
CA ILE A 217 -4.28 2.96 -16.79
C ILE A 217 -5.09 2.05 -17.71
N THR A 218 -5.38 2.57 -18.90
CA THR A 218 -5.91 1.80 -20.02
C THR A 218 -4.75 1.33 -20.91
N SER A 219 -4.88 0.13 -21.46
CA SER A 219 -3.86 -0.44 -22.35
C SER A 219 -4.52 -1.31 -23.41
N ASP A 220 -4.05 -1.20 -24.65
CA ASP A 220 -4.44 -2.10 -25.74
C ASP A 220 -3.78 -3.48 -25.62
N ASN A 221 -2.84 -3.66 -24.68
CA ASN A 221 -2.19 -4.95 -24.47
C ASN A 221 -3.12 -5.92 -23.72
N PRO A 222 -3.58 -7.02 -24.35
CA PRO A 222 -4.52 -7.96 -23.73
C PRO A 222 -3.93 -8.76 -22.55
N ALA A 223 -2.62 -8.64 -22.30
CA ALA A 223 -1.98 -9.20 -21.11
C ALA A 223 -2.07 -8.30 -19.87
N ILE A 224 -2.40 -7.01 -20.05
CA ILE A 224 -2.67 -6.06 -18.97
C ILE A 224 -4.18 -6.00 -18.78
N TYR A 225 -4.70 -6.95 -18.00
CA TYR A 225 -6.14 -7.13 -17.81
C TYR A 225 -6.56 -6.80 -16.39
N LYS A 226 -7.32 -5.71 -16.21
CA LYS A 226 -7.94 -5.33 -14.94
C LYS A 226 -9.07 -6.31 -14.61
N ILE A 227 -9.05 -6.87 -13.40
CA ILE A 227 -10.09 -7.78 -12.92
C ILE A 227 -11.30 -6.93 -12.51
N PRO A 228 -12.52 -7.24 -12.99
CA PRO A 228 -13.73 -6.58 -12.51
C PRO A 228 -13.86 -6.74 -11.00
N LEU A 229 -14.17 -5.68 -10.25
CA LEU A 229 -14.12 -5.74 -8.77
C LEU A 229 -15.00 -6.84 -8.18
N CYS A 230 -16.18 -7.09 -8.77
CA CYS A 230 -17.09 -8.13 -8.32
C CYS A 230 -16.55 -9.57 -8.51
N LYS A 231 -15.39 -9.73 -9.16
CA LYS A 231 -14.70 -11.01 -9.39
C LYS A 231 -13.34 -11.09 -8.68
N VAL A 232 -12.86 -10.00 -8.07
CA VAL A 232 -11.59 -9.99 -7.34
C VAL A 232 -11.69 -10.90 -6.11
N THR A 233 -10.72 -11.81 -5.97
CA THR A 233 -10.59 -12.69 -4.80
C THR A 233 -9.15 -12.71 -4.32
N TYR A 234 -8.29 -13.53 -4.93
CA TYR A 234 -6.85 -13.62 -4.67
C TYR A 234 -6.12 -13.99 -5.98
N PRO A 235 -4.81 -13.70 -6.12
CA PRO A 235 -4.10 -13.75 -7.39
C PRO A 235 -4.22 -15.05 -8.19
N GLU A 236 -4.17 -16.20 -7.53
CA GLU A 236 -4.27 -17.51 -8.15
C GLU A 236 -5.65 -17.71 -8.80
N ALA A 237 -6.73 -17.41 -8.07
CA ALA A 237 -8.09 -17.49 -8.58
C ALA A 237 -8.38 -16.43 -9.67
N ASN A 238 -7.87 -15.21 -9.48
CA ASN A 238 -7.98 -14.13 -10.46
C ASN A 238 -7.29 -14.50 -11.79
N ARG A 239 -6.12 -15.14 -11.72
CA ARG A 239 -5.41 -15.64 -12.91
C ARG A 239 -6.21 -16.74 -13.63
N ILE A 240 -6.85 -17.65 -12.89
CA ILE A 240 -7.74 -18.67 -13.49
C ILE A 240 -8.92 -18.00 -14.19
N TYR A 241 -9.57 -17.01 -13.56
CA TYR A 241 -10.66 -16.23 -14.16
C TYR A 241 -10.23 -15.59 -15.48
N TYR A 242 -9.09 -14.91 -15.49
CA TYR A 242 -8.52 -14.31 -16.71
C TYR A 242 -8.29 -15.34 -17.82
N LEU A 243 -7.65 -16.47 -17.51
CA LEU A 243 -7.37 -17.51 -18.50
C LEU A 243 -8.66 -18.10 -19.10
N ARG A 244 -9.71 -18.26 -18.29
CA ARG A 244 -11.04 -18.70 -18.77
C ARG A 244 -11.66 -17.68 -19.72
N MET A 245 -11.61 -16.39 -19.38
CA MET A 245 -12.13 -15.32 -20.24
C MET A 245 -11.35 -15.20 -21.55
N LYS A 246 -10.01 -15.30 -21.49
CA LYS A 246 -9.15 -15.30 -22.67
C LYS A 246 -9.48 -16.45 -23.62
N ARG A 247 -9.67 -17.68 -23.11
CA ARG A 247 -10.07 -18.83 -23.93
C ARG A 247 -11.43 -18.63 -24.58
N ARG A 248 -12.43 -18.16 -23.84
CA ARG A 248 -13.78 -17.89 -24.37
C ARG A 248 -13.74 -16.87 -25.52
N HIS A 249 -12.95 -15.82 -25.37
CA HIS A 249 -12.76 -14.82 -26.42
C HIS A 249 -12.12 -15.43 -27.68
N CYS A 250 -11.07 -16.25 -27.53
CA CYS A 250 -10.46 -16.96 -28.66
C CYS A 250 -11.43 -17.92 -29.36
N THR A 251 -12.20 -18.72 -28.61
CA THR A 251 -13.18 -19.65 -29.18
C THR A 251 -14.29 -18.92 -29.92
N PHE A 252 -14.78 -17.80 -29.37
CA PHE A 252 -15.75 -16.95 -30.04
C PHE A 252 -15.17 -16.39 -31.35
N TRP A 253 -13.97 -15.82 -31.32
CA TRP A 253 -13.29 -15.31 -32.51
C TRP A 253 -13.13 -16.38 -33.59
N MET A 254 -12.69 -17.59 -33.23
CA MET A 254 -12.57 -18.72 -34.16
C MET A 254 -13.93 -19.10 -34.77
N LYS A 255 -15.00 -19.11 -33.97
CA LYS A 255 -16.33 -19.50 -34.45
C LYS A 255 -16.93 -18.52 -35.48
N TYR A 256 -16.62 -17.24 -35.37
CA TYR A 256 -17.29 -16.19 -36.15
C TYR A 256 -16.42 -15.53 -37.23
N ASN A 257 -15.10 -15.69 -37.20
CA ASN A 257 -14.18 -15.03 -38.15
C ASN A 257 -13.32 -16.00 -38.97
N LEU A 258 -13.50 -17.32 -38.84
CA LEU A 258 -12.90 -18.28 -39.78
C LEU A 258 -13.84 -18.44 -41.00
N PRO A 259 -13.34 -18.31 -42.24
CA PRO A 259 -14.14 -18.62 -43.42
C PRO A 259 -14.56 -20.09 -43.36
N LEU A 260 -15.85 -20.34 -43.56
CA LEU A 260 -16.38 -21.68 -43.81
C LEU A 260 -15.76 -22.17 -45.12
N SER A 261 -14.72 -22.99 -45.02
CA SER A 261 -14.14 -23.74 -46.13
C SER A 261 -15.04 -24.90 -46.52
#